data_AF-A0A3D3M6L6-F1
#
_entry.id   AF-A0A3D3M6L6-F1
#
_cell.length_a   1.000
_cell.length_b   1.000
_cell.length_c   1.000
_cell.angle_alpha   90.00
_cell.angle_beta   90.00
_cell.angle_gamma   90.00
#
_symmetry.space_group_name_H-M   'P 1'
#
loop_
_entity.id
_entity.type
_entity.pdbx_description
1 polymer ?
#
loop_
_entity_poly.entity_id
_entity_poly.type
_entity_poly.pdbx_seq_one_letter_code
_entity_poly.pdbx_strand_id
1 'polypeptide(L)'
;MFPNLFKRPAPQKQPLFAPGSLKLSEKVHWLARKGLIDPLTYVQRHVRGDWGEIDKATRKANDVALQQDNLMISYYRITPELVLIVKTSEDHQTTVVQLPEERDMI
;
A
#
# COMPACT_ATOMS: atom_id res chain seq x y z
N MET A 1 21.05 -18.20 32.76
CA MET A 1 20.07 -17.10 32.60
C MET A 1 19.83 -16.96 31.10
N PHE A 2 18.74 -17.52 30.58
CA PHE A 2 18.42 -17.46 29.14
C PHE A 2 17.62 -16.17 28.86
N PRO A 3 18.03 -15.31 27.90
CA PRO A 3 17.27 -14.11 27.62
C PRO A 3 15.94 -14.50 26.95
N ASN A 4 14.87 -13.84 27.39
CA ASN A 4 13.52 -14.07 26.92
C ASN A 4 13.41 -13.64 25.44
N LEU A 5 13.53 -14.61 24.53
CA LEU A 5 13.53 -14.42 23.06
C LEU A 5 12.14 -14.15 22.46
N PHE A 6 11.10 -14.07 23.27
CA PHE A 6 9.72 -13.87 22.82
C PHE A 6 9.21 -12.48 23.21
N LYS A 7 9.73 -11.44 22.56
CA LYS A 7 8.98 -10.18 22.50
C LYS A 7 7.74 -10.44 21.66
N ARG A 8 6.55 -10.43 22.27
CA ARG A 8 5.29 -10.45 21.53
C ARG A 8 5.33 -9.29 20.52
N PRO A 9 5.10 -9.52 19.22
CA PRO A 9 4.97 -8.43 18.28
C PRO A 9 3.87 -7.50 18.77
N ALA A 10 4.10 -6.19 18.68
CA ALA A 10 3.08 -5.20 19.02
C ALA A 10 1.79 -5.53 18.24
N PRO A 11 0.60 -5.35 18.85
CA PRO A 11 -0.65 -5.58 18.14
C PRO A 11 -0.66 -4.75 16.86
N GLN A 12 -0.72 -5.43 15.70
CA GLN A 12 -0.80 -4.75 14.42
C GLN A 12 -2.10 -3.94 14.37
N LYS A 13 -2.04 -2.68 13.93
CA LYS A 13 -3.24 -1.86 13.68
C LYS A 13 -4.21 -2.65 12.79
N GLN A 14 -5.49 -2.65 13.15
CA GLN A 14 -6.53 -3.24 12.31
C GLN A 14 -6.61 -2.48 10.97
N PRO A 15 -6.93 -3.16 9.85
CA PRO A 15 -7.21 -2.48 8.59
C PRO A 15 -8.34 -1.44 8.77
N LEU A 16 -8.16 -0.26 8.16
CA LEU A 16 -9.16 0.80 8.10
C LEU A 16 -10.25 0.49 7.07
N PHE A 17 -9.93 -0.30 6.05
CA PHE A 17 -10.85 -0.74 4.99
C PHE A 17 -10.38 -2.09 4.40
N ALA A 18 -11.25 -2.72 3.61
CA ALA A 18 -10.91 -3.92 2.85
C ALA A 18 -10.39 -3.53 1.45
N PRO A 19 -9.30 -4.14 0.94
CA PRO A 19 -8.69 -3.76 -0.34
C PRO A 19 -9.49 -4.21 -1.59
N GLY A 20 -10.62 -4.91 -1.42
CA GLY A 20 -11.35 -5.50 -2.54
C GLY A 20 -10.47 -6.41 -3.41
N SER A 21 -10.59 -6.27 -4.73
CA SER A 21 -9.79 -6.97 -5.73
C SER A 21 -8.38 -6.38 -5.84
N LEU A 22 -7.36 -7.20 -5.64
CA LEU A 22 -5.96 -6.78 -5.80
C LEU A 22 -5.47 -7.03 -7.23
N LYS A 23 -4.95 -5.97 -7.88
CA LYS A 23 -4.29 -6.04 -9.18
C LYS A 23 -2.84 -5.56 -9.06
N LEU A 24 -1.94 -6.21 -9.77
CA LEU A 24 -0.54 -5.80 -9.88
C LEU A 24 -0.29 -5.41 -11.34
N SER A 25 0.44 -4.33 -11.58
CA SER A 25 0.96 -4.05 -12.91
C SER A 25 1.90 -5.16 -13.37
N GLU A 26 2.14 -5.26 -14.68
CA GLU A 26 3.03 -6.28 -15.24
C GLU A 26 4.45 -6.18 -14.65
N LYS A 27 4.98 -4.95 -14.51
CA LYS A 27 6.31 -4.74 -13.93
C LYS A 27 6.35 -5.09 -12.45
N VAL A 28 5.34 -4.70 -11.65
CA VAL A 28 5.27 -5.07 -10.23
C VAL A 28 5.16 -6.59 -10.07
N HIS A 29 4.34 -7.24 -10.90
CA HIS A 29 4.23 -8.70 -10.91
C HIS A 29 5.57 -9.38 -11.25
N TRP A 30 6.30 -8.85 -12.24
CA TRP A 30 7.63 -9.33 -12.58
C TRP A 30 8.64 -9.18 -11.42
N LEU A 31 8.69 -8.01 -10.78
CA LEU A 31 9.56 -7.75 -9.63
C LEU A 31 9.26 -8.71 -8.47
N ALA A 32 7.98 -8.94 -8.19
CA ALA A 32 7.54 -9.88 -7.15
C ALA A 32 7.95 -11.32 -7.47
N ARG A 33 7.76 -11.77 -8.71
CA ARG A 33 8.19 -13.11 -9.16
C ARG A 33 9.71 -13.32 -9.07
N LYS A 34 10.49 -12.25 -9.16
CA LYS A 34 11.95 -12.28 -8.97
C LYS A 34 12.37 -12.18 -7.50
N GLY A 35 11.43 -12.03 -6.56
CA GLY A 35 11.71 -11.85 -5.14
C GLY A 35 12.36 -10.50 -4.81
N LEU A 36 12.28 -9.52 -5.73
CA LEU A 36 12.89 -8.20 -5.54
C LEU A 36 12.04 -7.29 -4.66
N ILE A 37 10.73 -7.55 -4.61
CA ILE A 37 9.76 -6.86 -3.76
C ILE A 37 8.71 -7.84 -3.24
N ASP A 38 8.08 -7.51 -2.13
CA ASP A 38 6.82 -8.11 -1.69
C ASP A 38 5.69 -7.07 -1.76
N PRO A 39 4.86 -7.07 -2.82
CA PRO A 39 3.78 -6.10 -2.98
C PRO A 39 2.77 -6.14 -1.82
N LEU A 40 2.56 -7.32 -1.21
CA LEU A 40 1.54 -7.50 -0.20
C LEU A 40 1.89 -6.75 1.09
N THR A 41 3.18 -6.61 1.40
CA THR A 41 3.65 -5.75 2.50
C THR A 41 3.17 -4.30 2.33
N TYR A 42 3.17 -3.76 1.11
CA TYR A 42 2.76 -2.38 0.84
C TYR A 42 1.24 -2.22 0.80
N VAL A 43 0.52 -3.22 0.29
CA VAL A 43 -0.95 -3.26 0.40
C VAL A 43 -1.38 -3.28 1.86
N GLN A 44 -0.70 -4.07 2.70
CA GLN A 44 -0.97 -4.15 4.13
C GLN A 44 -0.74 -2.84 4.88
N ARG A 45 0.25 -2.05 4.45
CA ARG A 45 0.49 -0.69 4.96
C ARG A 45 -0.63 0.26 4.54
N HIS A 46 -0.99 0.22 3.26
CA HIS A 46 -2.04 1.05 2.67
C HIS A 46 -3.38 0.86 3.38
N VAL A 47 -3.85 -0.39 3.51
CA VAL A 47 -5.14 -0.67 4.17
C VAL A 47 -5.15 -0.32 5.66
N ARG A 48 -4.00 -0.11 6.29
CA ARG A 48 -3.87 0.32 7.70
C ARG A 48 -3.66 1.83 7.87
N GLY A 49 -3.72 2.59 6.78
CA GLY A 49 -3.53 4.03 6.77
C GLY A 49 -2.08 4.48 6.89
N ASP A 50 -1.11 3.58 6.71
CA ASP A 50 0.28 4.00 6.49
C ASP A 50 0.41 4.40 5.02
N TRP A 51 0.20 5.68 4.75
CA TRP A 51 0.19 6.21 3.39
C TRP A 51 1.58 6.43 2.76
N GLY A 52 2.65 6.17 3.52
CA GLY A 52 4.03 6.38 3.06
C GLY A 52 4.38 7.85 2.76
N GLU A 53 5.17 8.05 1.71
CA GLU A 53 5.78 9.33 1.29
C GLU A 53 4.79 10.18 0.46
N ILE A 54 3.72 10.65 1.09
CA ILE A 54 2.76 11.59 0.49
C ILE A 54 2.69 12.91 1.25
N ASP A 55 2.31 13.98 0.55
CA ASP A 55 2.13 15.29 1.14
C ASP A 55 0.89 15.37 2.06
N LYS A 56 0.74 16.51 2.75
CA LYS A 56 -0.36 16.72 3.70
C LYS A 56 -1.73 16.77 3.02
N ALA A 57 -1.80 17.27 1.79
CA ALA A 57 -3.05 17.41 1.05
C ALA A 57 -3.59 16.04 0.63
N THR A 58 -2.73 15.20 0.07
CA THR A 58 -3.03 13.81 -0.32
C THR A 58 -3.39 12.98 0.90
N ARG A 59 -2.68 13.18 2.02
CA ARG A 59 -3.01 12.50 3.29
C ARG A 59 -4.42 12.83 3.75
N LYS A 60 -4.77 14.11 3.74
CA LYS A 60 -6.13 14.56 4.08
C LYS A 60 -7.17 14.02 3.10
N ALA A 61 -6.85 13.94 1.80
CA ALA A 61 -7.72 13.36 0.80
C ALA A 61 -7.98 11.87 1.07
N ASN A 62 -6.95 11.09 1.41
CA ASN A 62 -7.12 9.70 1.83
C ASN A 62 -7.99 9.57 3.09
N ASP A 63 -7.78 10.43 4.09
CA ASP A 63 -8.56 10.37 5.34
C ASP A 63 -10.04 10.66 5.07
N VAL A 64 -10.36 11.54 4.11
CA VAL A 64 -11.74 11.78 3.65
C VAL A 64 -12.27 10.59 2.85
N ALA A 65 -11.45 10.02 1.97
CA ALA A 65 -11.79 8.87 1.15
C ALA A 65 -12.15 7.63 1.99
N LEU A 66 -11.67 7.50 3.23
CA LEU A 66 -12.11 6.41 4.12
C LEU A 66 -13.62 6.40 4.42
N GLN A 67 -14.31 7.52 4.22
CA GLN A 67 -15.74 7.68 4.53
C GLN A 67 -16.58 8.06 3.30
N GLN A 68 -15.95 8.22 2.14
CA GLN A 68 -16.58 8.75 0.93
C GLN A 68 -16.03 8.04 -0.29
N ASP A 69 -16.81 8.01 -1.36
CA ASP A 69 -16.36 7.45 -2.63
C ASP A 69 -15.30 8.36 -3.25
N ASN A 70 -14.03 8.03 -3.00
CA ASN A 70 -12.89 8.80 -3.48
C ASN A 70 -11.63 7.93 -3.53
N LEU A 71 -10.71 8.27 -4.42
CA LEU A 71 -9.48 7.52 -4.65
C LEU A 71 -8.53 7.68 -3.46
N MET A 72 -7.99 6.56 -2.99
CA MET A 72 -6.89 6.56 -2.01
C MET A 72 -5.57 6.26 -2.70
N ILE A 73 -4.51 6.99 -2.32
CA ILE A 73 -3.17 6.82 -2.92
C ILE A 73 -2.10 6.73 -1.83
N SER A 74 -1.14 5.83 -2.00
CA SER A 74 0.06 5.74 -1.17
C SER A 74 1.30 5.58 -2.03
N TYR A 75 2.40 6.19 -1.58
CA TYR A 75 3.71 6.11 -2.22
C TYR A 75 4.70 5.46 -1.27
N TYR A 76 5.38 4.41 -1.74
CA TYR A 76 6.39 3.71 -0.96
C TYR A 76 7.71 3.65 -1.73
N ARG A 77 8.71 4.34 -1.22
CA ARG A 77 10.08 4.22 -1.70
C ARG A 77 10.70 2.93 -1.16
N ILE A 78 11.18 2.08 -2.06
CA ILE A 78 11.88 0.82 -1.75
C ILE A 78 13.38 1.04 -1.84
N THR A 79 13.82 1.66 -2.94
CA THR A 79 15.19 2.14 -3.16
C THR A 79 15.12 3.58 -3.69
N PRO A 80 16.25 4.31 -3.82
CA PRO A 80 16.23 5.64 -4.42
C PRO A 80 15.60 5.67 -5.83
N GLU A 81 15.76 4.59 -6.60
CA GLU A 81 15.29 4.43 -7.98
C GLU A 81 13.97 3.67 -8.10
N LEU A 82 13.48 3.01 -7.04
CA LEU A 82 12.28 2.19 -7.06
C LEU A 82 11.24 2.70 -6.07
N VAL A 83 10.12 3.16 -6.61
CA VAL A 83 8.94 3.60 -5.85
C VAL A 83 7.74 2.78 -6.31
N LEU A 84 6.91 2.36 -5.36
CA LEU A 84 5.59 1.79 -5.64
C LEU A 84 4.50 2.81 -5.33
N ILE A 85 3.47 2.83 -6.17
CA ILE A 85 2.18 3.44 -5.87
C ILE A 85 1.18 2.33 -5.56
N VAL A 86 0.50 2.45 -4.42
CA VAL A 86 -0.68 1.65 -4.12
C VAL A 86 -1.89 2.56 -4.17
N LYS A 87 -2.86 2.22 -5.01
CA LYS A 87 -4.10 2.98 -5.17
C LYS A 87 -5.31 2.11 -4.84
N THR A 88 -6.33 2.69 -4.26
CA THR A 88 -7.64 2.04 -4.10
C THR A 88 -8.71 2.90 -4.73
N SER A 89 -9.50 2.32 -5.65
CA SER A 89 -10.53 3.00 -6.44
C SER A 89 -11.58 3.69 -5.58
N GLU A 90 -12.32 4.63 -6.16
CA GLU A 90 -13.31 5.44 -5.44
C GLU A 90 -14.37 4.60 -4.71
N ASP A 91 -14.80 3.49 -5.31
CA ASP A 91 -15.75 2.53 -4.73
C ASP A 91 -15.13 1.55 -3.71
N HIS A 92 -13.83 1.68 -3.46
CA HIS A 92 -12.98 0.83 -2.63
C HIS A 92 -12.99 -0.66 -3.00
N GLN A 93 -13.45 -1.01 -4.20
CA GLN A 93 -13.54 -2.41 -4.65
C GLN A 93 -12.29 -2.92 -5.35
N THR A 94 -11.35 -2.03 -5.73
CA THR A 94 -10.11 -2.42 -6.41
C THR A 94 -8.92 -1.72 -5.82
N THR A 95 -7.93 -2.49 -5.35
CA THR A 95 -6.59 -1.99 -5.03
C THR A 95 -5.61 -2.37 -6.14
N VAL A 96 -4.87 -1.39 -6.65
CA VAL A 96 -3.80 -1.58 -7.64
C VAL A 96 -2.44 -1.27 -7.01
N VAL A 97 -1.43 -2.08 -7.36
CA VAL A 97 -0.02 -1.77 -7.12
C VAL A 97 0.70 -1.61 -8.46
N GLN A 98 1.32 -0.46 -8.68
CA GLN A 98 2.01 -0.10 -9.93
C GLN A 98 3.23 0.80 -9.66
N LEU A 99 4.07 1.00 -10.68
CA LEU A 99 5.15 1.98 -10.66
C LEU A 99 4.64 3.37 -11.12
N PRO A 100 5.22 4.48 -10.63
CA PRO A 100 4.78 5.83 -11.00
C PRO A 100 4.82 6.16 -12.49
N GLU A 101 5.73 5.58 -13.24
CA GLU A 101 5.90 5.82 -14.67
C GLU A 101 4.98 4.96 -15.56
N GLU A 102 4.21 4.04 -14.97
CA GLU A 102 3.25 3.21 -15.70
C GLU A 102 1.96 3.99 -16.00
N ARG A 103 1.21 3.51 -17.01
CA ARG A 103 -0.11 4.04 -17.30
C ARG A 103 -1.06 3.69 -16.17
N ASP A 104 -1.88 4.64 -15.76
CA ASP A 104 -2.84 4.43 -14.68
C ASP A 104 -3.84 3.31 -15.00
N MET A 105 -4.10 2.46 -14.01
CA MET A 105 -4.91 1.25 -14.15
C MET A 105 -6.33 1.37 -13.57
N ILE A 106 -6.59 2.43 -12.78
CA ILE A 106 -7.89 2.76 -12.18
C ILE A 106 -8.05 4.27 -12.08
#